data_AF-A0A358CWH7-F1
#
_entry.id   AF-A0A358CWH7-F1
#
_cell.length_a   1.000
_cell.length_b   1.000
_cell.length_c   1.000
_cell.angle_alpha   90.00
_cell.angle_beta   90.00
_cell.angle_gamma   90.00
#
_symmetry.space_group_name_H-M   'P 1'
#
loop_
_entity.id
_entity.type
_entity.pdbx_description
1 polymer ?
#
loop_
_entity_poly.entity_id
_entity_poly.type
_entity_poly.pdbx_seq_one_letter_code
_entity_poly.pdbx_strand_id
1 'polypeptide(L)'
;MIINHSKKFIFFANRKTASTSAAIALSSSCNRKDVITPLGRDEKIRRELGYQKPINYIPWRNKISYFAIEAKGRLLKKGVNRELKSIGLRTHIGAHEALKRNYISASLLSEYYSFCFIRNPWDHALSQFFELKKDQKRHKNLDLDTFIKGGLLEEFAISCRSIYSHEGDILVKHLFRYEQLQETIENIFTELQLAGNPKLPRAKSTLRTDKRSYRQILNTAQQKSIESIFAQEIELGEYLF
;
A
#
# COMPACT_ATOMS: atom_id res chain seq x y z
N MET A 1 -6.28 -1.24 0.21
CA MET A 1 -7.20 -0.10 0.29
C MET A 1 -8.39 -0.45 1.17
N ILE A 2 -8.91 0.52 1.93
CA ILE A 2 -10.17 0.41 2.67
C ILE A 2 -11.00 1.67 2.37
N ILE A 3 -12.32 1.50 2.22
CA ILE A 3 -13.29 2.60 2.24
C ILE A 3 -14.28 2.29 3.34
N ASN A 4 -14.30 3.10 4.39
CA ASN A 4 -15.29 2.99 5.46
C ASN A 4 -16.36 4.06 5.25
N HIS A 5 -17.58 3.66 4.90
CA HIS A 5 -18.66 4.58 4.64
C HIS A 5 -19.32 5.09 5.93
N SER A 6 -19.26 4.32 7.02
CA SER A 6 -19.86 4.73 8.30
C SER A 6 -19.11 5.88 8.98
N LYS A 7 -17.78 5.86 8.89
CA LYS A 7 -16.86 6.85 9.48
C LYS A 7 -16.19 7.73 8.43
N LYS A 8 -16.64 7.61 7.17
CA LYS A 8 -16.25 8.41 6.01
C LYS A 8 -14.72 8.57 5.84
N PHE A 9 -13.98 7.47 5.79
CA PHE A 9 -12.54 7.49 5.50
C PHE A 9 -12.15 6.58 4.34
N ILE A 10 -11.03 6.93 3.67
CA ILE A 10 -10.40 6.10 2.65
C ILE A 10 -8.94 5.92 3.01
N PHE A 11 -8.51 4.67 3.16
CA PHE A 11 -7.10 4.33 3.29
C PHE A 11 -6.54 3.80 1.97
N PHE A 12 -5.62 4.55 1.36
CA PHE A 12 -4.83 4.10 0.22
C PHE A 12 -3.56 3.41 0.72
N ALA A 13 -3.42 2.11 0.42
CA ALA A 13 -2.34 1.30 0.96
C ALA A 13 -1.08 1.42 0.10
N ASN A 14 -0.15 2.30 0.48
CA ASN A 14 1.14 2.44 -0.21
C ASN A 14 2.00 1.17 -0.12
N ARG A 15 2.98 1.04 -1.01
CA ARG A 15 3.91 -0.09 -1.00
C ARG A 15 5.01 0.12 0.03
N LYS A 16 5.38 -0.97 0.71
CA LYS A 16 6.54 -1.01 1.63
C LYS A 16 6.47 0.00 2.80
N THR A 17 5.27 0.42 3.18
CA THR A 17 4.98 1.28 4.36
C THR A 17 4.19 0.55 5.45
N ALA A 18 4.35 -0.78 5.55
CA ALA A 18 3.54 -1.68 6.39
C ALA A 18 2.01 -1.47 6.28
N SER A 19 1.56 -1.03 5.10
CA SER A 19 0.16 -0.81 4.78
C SER A 19 -0.72 -2.06 4.92
N THR A 20 -0.14 -3.26 4.85
CA THR A 20 -0.83 -4.51 5.19
C THR A 20 -1.25 -4.52 6.67
N SER A 21 -0.35 -4.18 7.60
CA SER A 21 -0.68 -4.13 9.03
C SER A 21 -1.74 -3.06 9.31
N ALA A 22 -1.58 -1.86 8.73
CA ALA A 22 -2.55 -0.78 8.86
C ALA A 22 -3.94 -1.18 8.33
N ALA A 23 -4.00 -1.83 7.16
CA ALA A 23 -5.25 -2.33 6.61
C ALA A 23 -5.91 -3.40 7.51
N ILE A 24 -5.13 -4.25 8.18
CA ILE A 24 -5.69 -5.24 9.11
C ILE A 24 -6.27 -4.52 10.33
N ALA A 25 -5.52 -3.61 10.97
CA ALA A 25 -6.02 -2.86 12.13
C ALA A 25 -7.30 -2.08 11.78
N LEU A 26 -7.29 -1.28 10.71
CA LEU A 26 -8.45 -0.50 10.24
C LEU A 26 -9.64 -1.38 9.83
N SER A 27 -9.42 -2.63 9.41
CA SER A 27 -10.53 -3.54 9.10
C SER A 27 -11.33 -3.98 10.33
N SER A 28 -10.79 -3.82 11.54
CA SER A 28 -11.53 -4.09 12.78
C SER A 28 -12.67 -3.10 13.03
N SER A 29 -12.64 -1.91 12.40
CA SER A 29 -13.67 -0.89 12.50
C SER A 29 -14.70 -0.93 11.37
N CYS A 30 -14.58 -1.90 10.46
CA CYS A 30 -15.37 -1.95 9.23
C CYS A 30 -16.58 -2.89 9.35
N ASN A 31 -17.63 -2.58 8.59
CA ASN A 31 -18.88 -3.33 8.52
C ASN A 31 -19.18 -3.84 7.09
N ARG A 32 -20.38 -4.39 6.88
CA ARG A 32 -20.78 -5.02 5.60
C ARG A 32 -20.97 -4.06 4.42
N LYS A 33 -21.16 -2.76 4.68
CA LYS A 33 -21.31 -1.73 3.64
C LYS A 33 -19.96 -1.22 3.14
N ASP A 34 -18.90 -1.40 3.93
CA ASP A 34 -17.56 -0.89 3.64
C ASP A 34 -16.89 -1.67 2.50
N VAL A 35 -15.81 -1.12 1.96
CA VAL A 35 -14.98 -1.76 0.95
C VAL A 35 -13.65 -2.16 1.56
N ILE A 36 -13.31 -3.44 1.44
CA ILE A 36 -12.07 -3.99 1.96
C ILE A 36 -11.43 -4.86 0.88
N THR A 37 -10.24 -4.46 0.43
CA THR A 37 -9.50 -5.22 -0.59
C THR A 37 -8.81 -6.44 0.01
N PRO A 38 -8.60 -7.52 -0.76
CA PRO A 38 -7.79 -8.66 -0.32
C PRO A 38 -6.31 -8.29 -0.13
N LEU A 39 -5.62 -8.99 0.76
CA LEU A 39 -4.21 -8.86 1.15
C LEU A 39 -3.38 -10.10 0.76
N GLY A 40 -3.98 -11.07 0.07
CA GLY A 40 -3.31 -12.29 -0.35
C GLY A 40 -2.99 -13.21 0.83
N ARG A 41 -1.72 -13.58 1.02
CA ARG A 41 -1.30 -14.52 2.08
C ARG A 41 -1.56 -13.98 3.50
N ASP A 42 -1.54 -12.66 3.67
CA ASP A 42 -1.69 -12.01 4.97
C ASP A 42 -3.15 -12.01 5.47
N GLU A 43 -4.11 -12.45 4.66
CA GLU A 43 -5.52 -12.64 5.07
C GLU A 43 -5.66 -13.60 6.26
N LYS A 44 -4.70 -14.53 6.42
CA LYS A 44 -4.67 -15.44 7.56
C LYS A 44 -4.65 -14.68 8.89
N ILE A 45 -3.82 -13.63 9.00
CA ILE A 45 -3.70 -12.80 10.21
C ILE A 45 -5.05 -12.12 10.50
N ARG A 46 -5.66 -11.53 9.47
CA ARG A 46 -6.96 -10.85 9.62
C ARG A 46 -8.06 -11.80 10.10
N ARG A 47 -8.08 -13.01 9.56
CA ARG A 47 -9.03 -14.07 9.95
C ARG A 47 -8.80 -14.53 11.39
N GLU A 48 -7.56 -14.73 11.81
CA GLU A 48 -7.21 -15.14 13.17
C GLU A 48 -7.63 -14.11 14.22
N LEU A 49 -7.57 -12.82 13.86
CA LEU A 49 -8.03 -11.73 14.71
C LEU A 49 -9.57 -11.54 14.69
N GLY A 50 -10.30 -12.29 13.86
CA GLY A 50 -11.75 -12.15 13.74
C GLY A 50 -12.22 -10.85 13.08
N TYR A 51 -11.33 -10.15 12.36
CA TYR A 51 -11.65 -8.86 11.73
C TYR A 51 -12.36 -9.04 10.38
N GLN A 52 -12.97 -7.95 9.89
CA GLN A 52 -13.79 -7.97 8.69
C GLN A 52 -12.98 -8.42 7.46
N LYS A 53 -13.44 -9.52 6.85
CA LYS A 53 -12.86 -10.13 5.64
C LYS A 53 -13.02 -9.22 4.40
N PRO A 54 -12.31 -9.47 3.29
CA PRO A 54 -12.47 -8.68 2.07
C PRO A 54 -13.92 -8.69 1.60
N ILE A 55 -14.45 -7.52 1.26
CA ILE A 55 -15.84 -7.32 0.87
C ILE A 55 -15.96 -6.10 -0.04
N ASN A 56 -16.96 -6.10 -0.93
CA ASN A 56 -17.32 -5.00 -1.84
C ASN A 56 -16.20 -4.42 -2.72
N TYR A 57 -15.05 -5.10 -2.85
CA TYR A 57 -13.91 -4.64 -3.66
C TYR A 57 -14.08 -4.89 -5.17
N ILE A 58 -15.06 -5.68 -5.57
CA ILE A 58 -15.46 -5.86 -6.98
C ILE A 58 -16.72 -5.01 -7.22
N PRO A 59 -16.65 -4.00 -8.09
CA PRO A 59 -17.82 -3.21 -8.48
C PRO A 59 -18.94 -4.09 -9.02
N TRP A 60 -20.20 -3.71 -8.77
CA TRP A 60 -21.37 -4.49 -9.19
C TRP A 60 -21.35 -4.81 -10.70
N ARG A 61 -21.01 -3.82 -11.55
CA ARG A 61 -20.90 -3.97 -13.00
C ARG A 61 -19.90 -5.04 -13.47
N ASN A 62 -18.94 -5.40 -12.61
CA ASN A 62 -17.92 -6.40 -12.91
C ASN A 62 -18.20 -7.76 -12.24
N LYS A 63 -19.35 -7.95 -11.58
CA LYS A 63 -19.68 -9.20 -10.87
C LYS A 63 -19.81 -10.39 -11.82
N ILE A 64 -20.39 -10.21 -12.99
CA ILE A 64 -20.50 -11.27 -14.00
C ILE A 64 -19.09 -11.69 -14.45
N SER A 65 -18.24 -10.73 -14.80
CA SER A 65 -16.84 -10.99 -15.16
C SER A 65 -16.08 -11.68 -14.03
N TYR A 66 -16.31 -11.27 -12.78
CA TYR A 66 -15.72 -11.91 -11.60
C TYR A 66 -16.04 -13.40 -11.53
N PHE A 67 -17.33 -13.77 -11.63
CA PHE A 67 -17.74 -15.17 -11.58
C PHE A 67 -17.20 -15.98 -12.77
N ALA A 68 -17.18 -15.39 -13.97
CA ALA A 68 -16.61 -16.02 -15.15
C ALA A 68 -15.11 -16.30 -14.98
N ILE A 69 -14.35 -15.32 -14.47
CA ILE A 69 -12.91 -15.46 -14.18
C ILE A 69 -12.68 -16.54 -13.12
N GLU A 70 -13.44 -16.54 -12.01
CA GLU A 70 -13.30 -17.57 -10.97
C GLU A 70 -13.64 -18.97 -11.48
N ALA A 71 -14.70 -19.12 -12.27
CA ALA A 71 -15.08 -20.40 -12.87
C ALA A 71 -13.99 -20.92 -13.82
N LYS A 72 -13.46 -20.04 -14.69
CA LYS A 72 -12.35 -20.34 -15.58
C LYS A 72 -11.09 -20.75 -14.82
N GLY A 73 -10.77 -20.06 -13.72
CA GLY A 73 -9.63 -20.38 -12.85
C GLY A 73 -9.74 -21.76 -12.23
N ARG A 74 -10.93 -22.12 -11.73
CA ARG A 74 -11.22 -23.46 -11.19
C ARG A 74 -11.10 -24.54 -12.26
N LEU A 75 -11.69 -24.31 -13.43
CA LEU A 75 -11.68 -25.27 -14.55
C LEU A 75 -10.26 -25.51 -15.09
N LEU A 76 -9.47 -24.45 -15.23
CA LEU A 76 -8.08 -24.54 -15.72
C LEU A 76 -7.06 -24.83 -14.62
N LYS A 77 -7.49 -25.02 -13.36
CA LYS A 77 -6.63 -25.14 -12.17
C LYS A 77 -5.53 -24.06 -12.11
N LYS A 78 -5.86 -22.84 -12.55
CA LYS A 78 -4.91 -21.72 -12.70
C LYS A 78 -5.28 -20.57 -11.77
N GLY A 79 -4.27 -19.93 -11.19
CA GLY A 79 -4.46 -18.70 -10.41
C GLY A 79 -4.94 -17.53 -11.27
N VAL A 80 -6.07 -16.92 -10.88
CA VAL A 80 -6.70 -15.82 -11.62
C VAL A 80 -6.42 -14.43 -11.03
N ASN A 81 -5.47 -14.34 -10.10
CA ASN A 81 -5.15 -13.11 -9.38
C ASN A 81 -4.83 -11.90 -10.27
N ARG A 82 -4.25 -12.13 -11.47
CA ARG A 82 -3.92 -11.05 -12.41
C ARG A 82 -5.18 -10.48 -13.08
N GLU A 83 -6.09 -11.37 -13.50
CA GLU A 83 -7.37 -10.99 -14.12
C GLU A 83 -8.29 -10.32 -13.09
N LEU A 84 -8.35 -10.84 -11.87
CA LEU A 84 -9.15 -10.23 -10.80
C LEU A 84 -8.67 -8.82 -10.44
N LYS A 85 -7.36 -8.55 -10.54
CA LYS A 85 -6.79 -7.21 -10.27
C LYS A 85 -7.17 -6.16 -11.31
N SER A 86 -7.65 -6.54 -12.50
CA SER A 86 -8.05 -5.59 -13.54
C SER A 86 -9.55 -5.23 -13.49
N ILE A 87 -10.34 -5.95 -12.69
CA ILE A 87 -11.80 -5.79 -12.64
C ILE A 87 -12.31 -5.26 -11.30
N GLY A 88 -11.43 -4.82 -10.40
CA GLY A 88 -11.86 -4.22 -9.14
C GLY A 88 -10.75 -3.55 -8.35
N LEU A 89 -11.11 -3.09 -7.16
CA LEU A 89 -10.21 -2.48 -6.21
C LEU A 89 -9.22 -3.52 -5.67
N ARG A 90 -7.93 -3.19 -5.76
CA ARG A 90 -6.83 -4.01 -5.25
C ARG A 90 -6.09 -3.28 -4.13
N THR A 91 -5.24 -3.99 -3.40
CA THR A 91 -4.52 -3.43 -2.24
C THR A 91 -3.84 -2.11 -2.57
N HIS A 92 -3.02 -2.10 -3.63
CA HIS A 92 -2.21 -0.97 -4.10
C HIS A 92 -2.82 -0.33 -5.36
N ILE A 93 -4.14 -0.07 -5.35
CA ILE A 93 -4.74 0.81 -6.36
C ILE A 93 -4.49 2.26 -5.95
N GLY A 94 -4.23 3.13 -6.92
CA GLY A 94 -4.05 4.56 -6.68
C GLY A 94 -5.33 5.36 -6.77
N ALA A 95 -5.33 6.54 -6.14
CA ALA A 95 -6.46 7.45 -6.11
C ALA A 95 -6.95 7.81 -7.52
N HIS A 96 -6.03 8.23 -8.41
CA HIS A 96 -6.38 8.55 -9.80
C HIS A 96 -6.94 7.35 -10.56
N GLU A 97 -6.35 6.16 -10.42
CA GLU A 97 -6.87 4.96 -11.08
C GLU A 97 -8.28 4.62 -10.58
N ALA A 98 -8.53 4.72 -9.27
CA ALA A 98 -9.84 4.47 -8.68
C ALA A 98 -10.91 5.46 -9.20
N LEU A 99 -10.55 6.74 -9.37
CA LEU A 99 -11.40 7.76 -9.99
C LEU A 99 -11.65 7.46 -11.48
N LYS A 100 -10.58 7.28 -12.27
CA LYS A 100 -10.66 7.01 -13.72
C LYS A 100 -11.48 5.77 -14.05
N ARG A 101 -11.45 4.77 -13.17
CA ARG A 101 -12.22 3.53 -13.31
C ARG A 101 -13.64 3.63 -12.75
N ASN A 102 -14.08 4.79 -12.23
CA ASN A 102 -15.37 4.96 -11.57
C ASN A 102 -15.58 3.93 -10.44
N TYR A 103 -14.53 3.62 -9.68
CA TYR A 103 -14.62 2.78 -8.49
C TYR A 103 -14.92 3.61 -7.24
N ILE A 104 -14.51 4.87 -7.25
CA ILE A 104 -14.90 5.91 -6.31
C ILE A 104 -15.29 7.16 -7.11
N SER A 105 -16.18 8.01 -6.56
CA SER A 105 -16.49 9.31 -7.16
C SER A 105 -15.56 10.40 -6.63
N ALA A 106 -15.46 11.51 -7.38
CA ALA A 106 -14.74 12.69 -6.93
C ALA A 106 -15.34 13.26 -5.63
N SER A 107 -16.68 13.28 -5.51
CA SER A 107 -17.38 13.70 -4.29
C SER A 107 -17.04 12.85 -3.07
N LEU A 108 -16.95 11.53 -3.25
CA LEU A 108 -16.58 10.62 -2.16
C LEU A 108 -15.16 10.90 -1.70
N LEU A 109 -14.21 11.07 -2.62
CA LEU A 109 -12.81 11.37 -2.29
C LEU A 109 -12.66 12.74 -1.61
N SER A 110 -13.40 13.76 -2.06
CA SER A 110 -13.33 15.12 -1.51
C SER A 110 -14.02 15.25 -0.15
N GLU A 111 -15.06 14.46 0.13
CA GLU A 111 -15.73 14.46 1.43
C GLU A 111 -14.98 13.63 2.46
N TYR A 112 -14.49 12.45 2.09
CA TYR A 112 -13.95 11.48 3.04
C TYR A 112 -12.58 11.91 3.56
N TYR A 113 -12.24 11.46 4.77
CA TYR A 113 -10.90 11.53 5.34
C TYR A 113 -10.00 10.54 4.57
N SER A 114 -9.39 10.98 3.47
CA SER A 114 -8.55 10.15 2.62
C SER A 114 -7.07 10.28 2.99
N PHE A 115 -6.39 9.15 3.19
CA PHE A 115 -5.01 9.16 3.65
C PHE A 115 -4.17 8.02 3.12
N CYS A 116 -2.86 8.23 3.16
CA CYS A 116 -1.84 7.30 2.71
C CYS A 116 -0.57 7.45 3.58
N PHE A 117 0.23 6.39 3.70
CA PHE A 117 1.54 6.49 4.36
C PHE A 117 2.66 6.63 3.33
N ILE A 118 3.61 7.53 3.59
CA ILE A 118 4.91 7.64 2.94
C ILE A 118 6.00 7.20 3.91
N ARG A 119 7.21 6.92 3.43
CA ARG A 119 8.33 6.42 4.25
C ARG A 119 9.59 7.18 3.92
N ASN A 120 10.51 7.28 4.89
CA ASN A 120 11.84 7.81 4.68
C ASN A 120 12.47 7.20 3.41
N PRO A 121 12.79 8.01 2.38
CA PRO A 121 13.15 7.50 1.05
C PRO A 121 14.35 6.56 1.01
N TRP A 122 15.37 6.83 1.84
CA TRP A 122 16.57 6.00 1.90
C TRP A 122 16.28 4.62 2.50
N ASP A 123 15.50 4.56 3.58
CA ASP A 123 15.05 3.30 4.15
C ASP A 123 14.01 2.59 3.25
N HIS A 124 13.19 3.35 2.53
CA HIS A 124 12.20 2.84 1.57
C HIS A 124 12.88 2.14 0.38
N ALA A 125 13.90 2.78 -0.19
CA ALA A 125 14.73 2.23 -1.26
C ALA A 125 15.41 0.92 -0.82
N LEU A 126 16.04 0.89 0.35
CA LEU A 126 16.65 -0.33 0.88
C LEU A 126 15.61 -1.42 1.17
N SER A 127 14.45 -1.05 1.71
CA SER A 127 13.36 -2.01 1.94
C SER A 127 12.92 -2.70 0.66
N GLN A 128 12.90 -1.98 -0.46
CA GLN A 128 12.59 -2.53 -1.77
C GLN A 128 13.75 -3.35 -2.35
N PHE A 129 14.98 -2.87 -2.26
CA PHE A 129 16.17 -3.60 -2.70
C PHE A 129 16.25 -5.00 -2.07
N PHE A 130 16.14 -5.07 -0.74
CA PHE A 130 16.16 -6.34 -0.02
C PHE A 130 14.93 -7.21 -0.29
N GLU A 131 13.79 -6.62 -0.68
CA GLU A 131 12.63 -7.40 -1.13
C GLU A 131 12.92 -8.12 -2.46
N LEU A 132 13.48 -7.40 -3.43
CA LEU A 132 13.83 -7.96 -4.74
C LEU A 132 14.85 -9.08 -4.61
N LYS A 133 15.85 -8.92 -3.73
CA LYS A 133 16.89 -9.93 -3.48
C LYS A 133 16.37 -11.26 -2.93
N LYS A 134 15.15 -11.33 -2.40
CA LYS A 134 14.55 -12.62 -1.99
C LYS A 134 14.26 -13.53 -3.19
N ASP A 135 13.99 -12.95 -4.35
CA ASP A 135 13.88 -13.73 -5.59
C ASP A 135 15.28 -13.95 -6.17
N GLN A 136 15.99 -14.92 -5.59
CA GLN A 136 17.34 -15.29 -6.03
C GLN A 136 17.38 -15.81 -7.48
N LYS A 137 16.24 -16.16 -8.09
CA LYS A 137 16.25 -16.58 -9.50
C LYS A 137 16.36 -15.39 -10.45
N ARG A 138 15.72 -14.26 -10.10
CA ARG A 138 15.69 -13.07 -10.96
C ARG A 138 16.72 -12.00 -10.59
N HIS A 139 17.08 -11.91 -9.31
CA HIS A 139 17.86 -10.77 -8.81
C HIS A 139 19.10 -11.19 -8.01
N LYS A 140 19.67 -12.39 -8.28
CA LYS A 140 20.86 -12.91 -7.58
C LYS A 140 22.01 -11.91 -7.55
N ASN A 141 22.30 -11.32 -8.70
CA ASN A 141 23.45 -10.44 -8.92
C ASN A 141 23.07 -8.95 -8.87
N LEU A 142 21.86 -8.61 -8.40
CA LEU A 142 21.46 -7.21 -8.28
C LEU A 142 22.26 -6.55 -7.17
N ASP A 143 23.06 -5.54 -7.49
CA ASP A 143 23.72 -4.67 -6.51
C ASP A 143 22.96 -3.35 -6.34
N LEU A 144 23.38 -2.55 -5.34
CA LEU A 144 22.71 -1.29 -5.01
C LEU A 144 22.83 -0.26 -6.14
N ASP A 145 23.98 -0.18 -6.80
CA ASP A 145 24.19 0.81 -7.86
C ASP A 145 23.33 0.51 -9.09
N THR A 146 23.25 -0.75 -9.50
CA THR A 146 22.37 -1.21 -10.58
C THR A 146 20.90 -1.01 -10.21
N PHE A 147 20.52 -1.26 -8.95
CA PHE A 147 19.15 -1.03 -8.49
C PHE A 147 18.76 0.46 -8.51
N ILE A 148 19.65 1.34 -8.03
CA ILE A 148 19.39 2.78 -7.92
C ILE A 148 19.44 3.46 -9.29
N LYS A 149 20.48 3.18 -10.09
CA LYS A 149 20.76 3.87 -11.36
C LYS A 149 20.16 3.16 -12.58
N GLY A 150 19.82 1.88 -12.47
CA GLY A 150 19.28 1.07 -13.57
C GLY A 150 17.75 1.15 -13.73
N GLY A 151 17.10 2.20 -13.22
CA GLY A 151 15.66 2.46 -13.38
C GLY A 151 14.73 1.69 -12.44
N LEU A 152 15.15 0.56 -11.85
CA LEU A 152 14.30 -0.24 -10.95
C LEU A 152 13.79 0.56 -9.72
N LEU A 153 14.64 1.39 -9.13
CA LEU A 153 14.24 2.26 -8.02
C LEU A 153 13.25 3.35 -8.48
N GLU A 154 13.47 3.92 -9.65
CA GLU A 154 12.61 4.96 -10.22
C GLU A 154 11.21 4.40 -10.57
N GLU A 155 11.14 3.24 -11.22
CA GLU A 155 9.88 2.53 -11.47
C GLU A 155 9.12 2.25 -10.16
N PHE A 156 9.85 1.85 -9.12
CA PHE A 156 9.27 1.65 -7.80
C PHE A 156 8.75 2.96 -7.19
N ALA A 157 9.49 4.05 -7.28
CA ALA A 157 9.10 5.37 -6.79
C ALA A 157 7.82 5.85 -7.50
N ILE A 158 7.78 5.78 -8.84
CA ILE A 158 6.59 6.11 -9.65
C ILE A 158 5.39 5.25 -9.22
N SER A 159 5.60 3.95 -9.02
CA SER A 159 4.53 3.05 -8.56
C SER A 159 4.01 3.41 -7.17
N CYS A 160 4.86 3.92 -6.27
CA CYS A 160 4.44 4.41 -4.95
C CYS A 160 3.69 5.74 -5.05
N ARG A 161 4.24 6.73 -5.80
CA ARG A 161 3.63 8.04 -6.03
C ARG A 161 2.22 7.94 -6.61
N SER A 162 2.06 7.10 -7.63
CA SER A 162 0.76 6.88 -8.28
C SER A 162 -0.36 6.42 -7.34
N ILE A 163 -0.05 5.98 -6.12
CA ILE A 163 -1.06 5.60 -5.13
C ILE A 163 -1.79 6.82 -4.59
N TYR A 164 -1.10 7.93 -4.40
CA TYR A 164 -1.62 9.12 -3.72
C TYR A 164 -1.55 10.40 -4.56
N SER A 165 -0.83 10.41 -5.69
CA SER A 165 -0.69 11.57 -6.58
C SER A 165 -0.92 11.22 -8.06
N HIS A 166 -1.17 12.25 -8.86
CA HIS A 166 -1.20 12.17 -10.31
C HIS A 166 -0.64 13.47 -10.91
N GLU A 167 0.30 13.36 -11.84
CA GLU A 167 0.91 14.53 -12.51
C GLU A 167 1.52 15.57 -11.54
N GLY A 168 1.96 15.11 -10.37
CA GLY A 168 2.52 15.96 -9.31
C GLY A 168 1.51 16.38 -8.26
N ASP A 169 0.22 16.39 -8.59
CA ASP A 169 -0.85 16.79 -7.67
C ASP A 169 -1.17 15.70 -6.66
N ILE A 170 -1.22 16.08 -5.37
CA ILE A 170 -1.62 15.19 -4.29
C ILE A 170 -3.14 15.06 -4.26
N LEU A 171 -3.64 13.84 -4.39
CA LEU A 171 -5.07 13.55 -4.50
C LEU A 171 -5.71 13.09 -3.18
N VAL A 172 -4.90 12.69 -2.21
CA VAL A 172 -5.36 12.30 -0.86
C VAL A 172 -5.26 13.49 0.09
N LYS A 173 -6.15 13.58 1.08
CA LYS A 173 -6.15 14.70 2.03
C LYS A 173 -4.96 14.68 2.98
N HIS A 174 -4.49 13.49 3.36
CA HIS A 174 -3.43 13.36 4.36
C HIS A 174 -2.35 12.37 3.93
N LEU A 175 -1.09 12.79 4.10
CA LEU A 175 0.07 11.92 3.99
C LEU A 175 0.71 11.81 5.37
N PHE A 176 0.92 10.58 5.83
CA PHE A 176 1.51 10.30 7.13
C PHE A 176 2.85 9.58 7.00
N ARG A 177 3.73 9.84 7.95
CA ARG A 177 5.05 9.19 8.02
C ARG A 177 4.92 7.78 8.54
N TYR A 178 5.52 6.83 7.83
CA TYR A 178 5.59 5.42 8.21
C TYR A 178 6.27 5.22 9.57
N GLU A 179 7.20 6.09 9.93
CA GLU A 179 7.95 6.01 11.17
C GLU A 179 7.07 6.22 12.41
N GLN A 180 5.91 6.86 12.24
CA GLN A 180 4.90 7.12 13.28
C GLN A 180 3.67 6.19 13.14
N LEU A 181 3.76 5.10 12.37
CA LEU A 181 2.60 4.31 11.95
C LEU A 181 1.66 3.86 13.08
N GLN A 182 2.18 3.38 14.21
CA GLN A 182 1.35 2.93 15.34
C GLN A 182 0.59 4.11 15.96
N GLU A 183 1.30 5.19 16.26
CA GLU A 183 0.74 6.42 16.82
C GLU A 183 -0.29 7.05 15.88
N THR A 184 0.02 7.17 14.58
CA THR A 184 -0.93 7.70 13.59
C THR A 184 -2.20 6.86 13.53
N ILE A 185 -2.11 5.53 13.60
CA ILE A 185 -3.29 4.66 13.57
C ILE A 185 -4.13 4.83 14.83
N GLU A 186 -3.51 4.94 16.00
CA GLU A 186 -4.21 5.26 17.26
C GLU A 186 -4.92 6.62 17.21
N ASN A 187 -4.25 7.63 16.65
CA ASN A 187 -4.82 8.96 16.45
C ASN A 187 -6.01 8.93 15.50
N ILE A 188 -5.92 8.22 14.36
CA ILE A 188 -7.04 8.05 13.42
C ILE A 188 -8.22 7.34 14.07
N PHE A 189 -7.98 6.32 14.90
CA PHE A 189 -9.04 5.65 15.66
C PHE A 189 -9.75 6.62 16.61
N THR A 190 -8.99 7.50 17.25
CA THR A 190 -9.51 8.48 18.20
C THR A 190 -10.28 9.59 17.47
N GLU A 191 -9.67 10.22 16.45
CA GLU A 191 -10.22 11.33 15.68
C GLU A 191 -11.54 10.95 14.99
N LEU A 192 -11.58 9.77 14.37
CA LEU A 192 -12.77 9.28 13.66
C LEU A 192 -13.72 8.46 14.56
N GLN A 193 -13.41 8.34 15.85
CA GLN A 193 -14.17 7.55 16.83
C GLN A 193 -14.44 6.12 16.32
N LEU A 194 -13.40 5.46 15.81
CA LEU A 194 -13.50 4.13 15.24
C LEU A 194 -13.68 3.10 16.37
N ALA A 195 -14.66 2.21 16.20
CA ALA A 195 -14.72 1.00 17.01
C ALA A 195 -13.63 0.02 16.56
N GLY A 196 -13.17 -0.86 17.44
CA GLY A 196 -12.20 -1.91 17.09
C GLY A 196 -10.86 -1.76 17.80
N ASN A 197 -9.78 -2.23 17.16
CA ASN A 197 -8.46 -2.30 17.75
C ASN A 197 -7.41 -1.58 16.89
N PRO A 198 -6.79 -0.49 17.39
CA PRO A 198 -5.75 0.24 16.67
C PRO A 198 -4.39 -0.47 16.68
N LYS A 199 -4.22 -1.55 17.44
CA LYS A 199 -2.95 -2.26 17.55
C LYS A 199 -2.56 -2.92 16.23
N LEU A 200 -1.39 -2.58 15.71
CA LEU A 200 -0.90 -3.17 14.47
C LEU A 200 -0.45 -4.61 14.71
N PRO A 201 -0.95 -5.58 13.92
CA PRO A 201 -0.39 -6.91 13.96
C PRO A 201 1.00 -6.91 13.31
N ARG A 202 1.83 -7.87 13.73
CA ARG A 202 3.11 -8.17 13.04
C ARG A 202 2.84 -8.86 11.71
N ALA A 203 2.40 -8.10 10.71
CA ALA A 203 2.46 -8.54 9.32
C ALA A 203 3.88 -8.25 8.79
N LYS A 204 4.54 -9.26 8.22
CA LYS A 204 5.79 -9.08 7.46
C LYS A 204 6.98 -8.47 8.25
N SER A 205 7.02 -8.62 9.58
CA SER A 205 8.05 -8.02 10.43
C SER A 205 9.44 -8.68 10.37
N THR A 206 9.58 -9.82 9.68
CA THR A 206 10.82 -10.63 9.63
C THR A 206 11.54 -10.58 8.28
N LEU A 207 11.33 -9.51 7.50
CA LEU A 207 11.71 -9.53 6.08
C LEU A 207 13.11 -9.01 5.75
N ARG A 208 13.76 -8.23 6.63
CA ARG A 208 15.13 -7.73 6.41
C ARG A 208 16.10 -8.50 7.30
N THR A 209 16.98 -9.29 6.69
CA THR A 209 18.05 -10.01 7.40
C THR A 209 19.16 -9.07 7.83
N ASP A 210 19.50 -8.10 6.98
CA ASP A 210 20.41 -7.01 7.31
C ASP A 210 19.70 -6.01 8.25
N LYS A 211 20.25 -5.74 9.43
CA LYS A 211 19.66 -4.81 10.40
C LYS A 211 20.36 -3.45 10.43
N ARG A 212 21.40 -3.24 9.64
CA ARG A 212 22.14 -1.97 9.60
C ARG A 212 21.23 -0.80 9.22
N SER A 213 21.59 0.38 9.71
CA SER A 213 20.91 1.62 9.32
C SER A 213 21.20 1.93 7.86
N TYR A 214 20.26 2.59 7.17
CA TYR A 214 20.49 3.07 5.81
C TYR A 214 21.72 3.99 5.72
N ARG A 215 22.00 4.75 6.80
CA ARG A 215 23.20 5.60 6.94
C ARG A 215 24.53 4.85 6.90
N GLN A 216 24.52 3.56 7.25
CA GLN A 216 25.70 2.70 7.24
C GLN A 216 25.86 1.92 5.93
N ILE A 217 24.77 1.80 5.16
CA ILE A 217 24.74 1.00 3.93
C ILE A 217 25.00 1.88 2.71
N LEU A 218 24.41 3.07 2.69
CA LEU A 218 24.45 3.96 1.53
C LEU A 218 25.70 4.83 1.57
N ASN A 219 26.39 4.92 0.43
CA ASN A 219 27.41 5.95 0.23
C ASN A 219 26.79 7.28 -0.22
N THR A 220 27.57 8.35 -0.21
CA THR A 220 27.11 9.71 -0.56
C THR A 220 26.53 9.81 -1.97
N ALA A 221 27.08 9.08 -2.94
CA ALA A 221 26.57 9.11 -4.32
C ALA A 221 25.18 8.45 -4.41
N GLN A 222 25.00 7.31 -3.74
CA GLN A 222 23.72 6.61 -3.66
C GLN A 222 22.66 7.43 -2.91
N GLN A 223 23.06 8.09 -1.81
CA GLN A 223 22.20 9.00 -1.07
C GLN A 223 21.62 10.10 -1.97
N LYS A 224 22.48 10.78 -2.74
CA LYS A 224 22.06 11.86 -3.67
C LYS A 224 21.16 11.36 -4.80
N SER A 225 21.45 10.17 -5.35
CA SER A 225 20.58 9.57 -6.36
C SER A 225 19.18 9.25 -5.80
N ILE A 226 19.11 8.68 -4.59
CA ILE A 226 17.82 8.42 -3.93
C ILE A 226 17.09 9.73 -3.65
N GLU A 227 17.79 10.76 -3.17
CA GLU A 227 17.24 12.09 -2.91
C GLU A 227 16.60 12.69 -4.17
N SER A 228 17.27 12.60 -5.32
CA SER A 228 16.71 13.08 -6.59
C SER A 228 15.46 12.29 -7.02
N ILE A 229 15.44 10.97 -6.84
CA ILE A 229 14.31 10.11 -7.27
C ILE A 229 13.06 10.34 -6.41
N PHE A 230 13.25 10.67 -5.13
CA PHE A 230 12.21 10.83 -4.12
C PHE A 230 12.09 12.28 -3.62
N ALA A 231 12.50 13.27 -4.41
CA ALA A 231 12.53 14.66 -3.98
C ALA A 231 11.16 15.14 -3.44
N GLN A 232 10.08 14.73 -4.12
CA GLN A 232 8.71 15.03 -3.68
C GLN A 232 8.40 14.40 -2.32
N GLU A 233 8.72 13.13 -2.08
CA GLU A 233 8.51 12.48 -0.78
C GLU A 233 9.35 13.10 0.34
N ILE A 234 10.57 13.55 0.04
CA ILE A 234 11.44 14.25 1.00
C ILE A 234 10.80 15.53 1.47
N GLU A 235 10.31 16.34 0.53
CA GLU A 235 9.61 17.59 0.81
C GLU A 235 8.32 17.35 1.61
N LEU A 236 7.45 16.47 1.11
CA LEU A 236 6.15 16.17 1.74
C LEU A 236 6.27 15.55 3.14
N GLY A 237 7.33 14.77 3.38
CA GLY A 237 7.56 14.07 4.63
C GLY A 237 8.53 14.78 5.58
N GLU A 238 9.07 15.94 5.17
CA GLU A 238 10.13 16.66 5.87
C GLU A 238 11.28 15.74 6.30
N TYR A 239 11.70 14.87 5.36
CA TYR A 239 12.73 13.88 5.66
C TYR A 239 14.12 14.48 5.58
N LEU A 240 14.95 14.11 6.56
CA LEU A 240 16.37 14.38 6.55
C LEU A 240 17.12 13.06 6.50
N PHE A 241 18.27 13.06 5.80
CA PHE A 241 19.12 11.88 5.75
C PHE A 241 19.64 11.54 7.11
#